data_AF-A0A8K0RL00-F1
#
_entry.id   AF-A0A8K0RL00-F1
#
_cell.length_a   1.000
_cell.length_b   1.000
_cell.length_c   1.000
_cell.angle_alpha   90.00
_cell.angle_beta   90.00
_cell.angle_gamma   90.00
#
_symmetry.space_group_name_H-M   'P 1'
#
loop_
_entity.id
_entity.type
_entity.pdbx_description
1 polymer ?
#
loop_
_entity_poly.entity_id
_entity_poly.type
_entity_poly.pdbx_seq_one_letter_code
_entity_poly.pdbx_strand_id
1 'polypeptide(L)'
;MTPTSCNTSSTESLRLADLWLQDCISAHTACNREAHENEWYPTRLLYLGDNAVHLIDTSEEKPSGPYMTLSHRWGQGSVIQLLESNLNDFRQSIATASMPKTFQDAIYVSIALGIRYLWIDSLCILQDQDNLKDWYREAALMNEVYSRAYCNISACTGEGADGLFRARDAQDLVPTRTKLKLRYLGHSGAFITCTLIDLFLWKHDVVECAVNKRGWVFQERILSPRVLYFGRNQLFWECRQHRACEAHPMGLPPVYDSLNSTDLKRSLDLGQYAVVSFEMPTHQIDDRYHLWTLAIWAYSKTNLTNSDDKLIALSGIVKPFAHLLNDEYLVGMWRRRLEHQLTWFPVMSPGSTVSACQRSYRAPSWSWAAIDRPVDLSEKRYHQEVLISVRDVHITYASDDTTGRVTGAWLDLQGHLKPMKLIWNTHTDLSGFNPWILRLDGNDLQPKVNVLLDVLRMDSAYFELDNAARLLFYVPATISFSQSHRLTIIILRCLDKVMGLFERIGVGESEEAIDRDLLLADTTSPVKMELPSVRFENGMHILRII
;
A
#
# COMPACT_ATOMS: atom_id res chain seq x y z
N MET A 1 -33.49 0.58 -9.13
CA MET A 1 -33.54 0.60 -10.61
C MET A 1 -32.93 -0.69 -11.09
N THR A 2 -33.56 -1.38 -12.06
CA THR A 2 -32.95 -2.54 -12.72
C THR A 2 -32.00 -2.02 -13.80
N PRO A 3 -30.74 -2.45 -13.85
CA PRO A 3 -29.84 -2.05 -14.93
C PRO A 3 -30.42 -2.53 -16.27
N THR A 4 -30.62 -1.61 -17.21
CA THR A 4 -31.14 -1.90 -18.56
C THR A 4 -30.13 -1.56 -19.65
N SER A 5 -28.96 -1.04 -19.27
CA SER A 5 -27.97 -0.50 -20.19
C SER A 5 -26.98 -1.57 -20.66
N CYS A 6 -26.84 -1.70 -21.98
CA CYS A 6 -25.89 -2.62 -22.61
C CYS A 6 -24.47 -2.03 -22.77
N ASN A 7 -24.18 -0.84 -22.24
CA ASN A 7 -22.85 -0.24 -22.29
C ASN A 7 -22.61 0.73 -21.13
N THR A 8 -21.41 0.72 -20.54
CA THR A 8 -21.04 1.64 -19.46
C THR A 8 -21.00 3.12 -19.88
N SER A 9 -21.03 3.42 -21.20
CA SER A 9 -21.13 4.79 -21.74
C SER A 9 -22.56 5.31 -21.85
N SER A 10 -23.57 4.54 -21.46
CA SER A 10 -24.96 4.93 -21.70
C SER A 10 -25.37 6.13 -20.85
N THR A 11 -26.40 6.84 -21.32
CA THR A 11 -26.97 7.98 -20.61
C THR A 11 -27.44 7.60 -19.20
N GLU A 12 -28.01 6.40 -19.04
CA GLU A 12 -28.43 5.88 -17.73
C GLU A 12 -27.25 5.68 -16.78
N SER A 13 -26.14 5.12 -17.27
CA SER A 13 -24.92 4.89 -16.47
C SER A 13 -24.28 6.21 -16.04
N LEU A 14 -24.16 7.18 -16.95
CA LEU A 14 -23.60 8.49 -16.63
C LEU A 14 -24.52 9.33 -15.74
N ARG A 15 -25.84 9.19 -15.90
CA ARG A 15 -26.81 9.79 -14.98
C ARG A 15 -26.70 9.21 -13.58
N LEU A 16 -26.48 7.89 -13.45
CA LEU A 16 -26.24 7.29 -12.14
C LEU A 16 -24.94 7.78 -11.52
N ALA A 17 -23.87 7.93 -12.31
CA ALA A 17 -22.62 8.52 -11.85
C ALA A 17 -22.80 9.96 -11.33
N ASP A 18 -23.57 10.79 -12.06
CA ASP A 18 -23.92 12.14 -11.60
C ASP A 18 -24.75 12.10 -10.31
N LEU A 19 -25.74 11.20 -10.19
CA LEU A 19 -26.50 11.03 -8.95
C LEU A 19 -25.62 10.70 -7.74
N TRP A 20 -24.65 9.79 -7.89
CA TRP A 20 -23.69 9.49 -6.81
C TRP A 20 -22.81 10.69 -6.45
N LEU A 21 -22.40 11.49 -7.45
CA LEU A 21 -21.64 12.73 -7.24
C LEU A 21 -22.47 13.75 -6.46
N GLN A 22 -23.68 14.06 -6.90
CA GLN A 22 -24.55 15.05 -6.27
C GLN A 22 -24.95 14.66 -4.85
N ASP A 23 -25.26 13.38 -4.62
CA ASP A 23 -25.53 12.84 -3.28
C ASP A 23 -24.32 13.04 -2.35
N CYS A 24 -23.13 12.69 -2.83
CA CYS A 24 -21.91 12.86 -2.06
C CYS A 24 -21.60 14.33 -1.72
N ILE A 25 -21.75 15.22 -2.70
CA ILE A 25 -21.47 16.65 -2.51
C ILE A 25 -22.47 17.30 -1.56
N SER A 26 -23.74 16.90 -1.62
CA SER A 26 -24.78 17.49 -0.77
C SER A 26 -24.83 16.90 0.64
N ALA A 27 -24.49 15.63 0.83
CA ALA A 27 -24.74 14.92 2.09
C ALA A 27 -23.48 14.43 2.82
N HIS A 28 -22.35 14.20 2.13
CA HIS A 28 -21.22 13.50 2.74
C HIS A 28 -20.19 14.43 3.37
N THR A 29 -20.35 14.74 4.66
CA THR A 29 -19.45 15.64 5.40
C THR A 29 -17.97 15.25 5.31
N ALA A 30 -17.64 13.95 5.45
CA ALA A 30 -16.26 13.46 5.32
C ALA A 30 -15.68 13.60 3.89
N CYS A 31 -16.49 13.85 2.87
CA CYS A 31 -16.01 14.07 1.50
C CYS A 31 -15.82 15.55 1.14
N ASN A 32 -16.34 16.46 1.97
CA ASN A 32 -16.48 17.89 1.63
C ASN A 32 -15.71 18.82 2.59
N ARG A 33 -14.92 18.30 3.53
CA ARG A 33 -14.18 19.11 4.52
C ARG A 33 -13.15 20.05 3.88
N GLU A 34 -12.34 19.55 2.94
CA GLU A 34 -11.24 20.29 2.29
C GLU A 34 -11.73 21.40 1.34
N ALA A 35 -13.01 21.43 0.96
CA ALA A 35 -13.54 22.39 -0.02
C ALA A 35 -13.54 23.86 0.47
N HIS A 36 -13.20 24.10 1.75
CA HIS A 36 -13.31 25.42 2.39
C HIS A 36 -11.97 26.10 2.71
N GLU A 37 -10.83 25.42 2.55
CA GLU A 37 -9.51 25.96 2.91
C GLU A 37 -8.64 26.22 1.67
N ASN A 38 -8.58 27.50 1.27
CA ASN A 38 -7.78 28.08 0.19
C ASN A 38 -7.95 27.45 -1.21
N GLU A 39 -8.30 28.30 -2.16
CA GLU A 39 -8.43 27.94 -3.58
C GLU A 39 -7.05 27.54 -4.14
N TRP A 40 -6.83 26.22 -4.29
CA TRP A 40 -5.60 25.63 -4.81
C TRP A 40 -5.90 24.82 -6.07
N TYR A 41 -4.98 24.88 -7.04
CA TYR A 41 -5.03 24.11 -8.28
C TYR A 41 -3.66 23.50 -8.59
N PRO A 42 -3.62 22.36 -9.32
CA PRO A 42 -2.37 21.85 -9.88
C PRO A 42 -1.69 22.89 -10.77
N THR A 43 -0.36 22.81 -10.93
CA THR A 43 0.42 23.74 -11.76
C THR A 43 -0.16 23.88 -13.17
N ARG A 44 -0.62 22.75 -13.74
CA ARG A 44 -1.20 22.70 -15.08
C ARG A 44 -2.45 21.83 -15.11
N LEU A 45 -3.40 22.19 -15.97
CA LEU A 45 -4.65 21.48 -16.19
C LEU A 45 -4.99 21.47 -17.67
N LEU A 46 -5.70 20.45 -18.14
CA LEU A 46 -6.35 20.48 -19.45
C LEU A 46 -7.67 21.23 -19.32
N TYR A 47 -7.83 22.32 -20.07
CA TYR A 47 -9.12 22.96 -20.29
C TYR A 47 -9.88 22.27 -21.41
N LEU A 48 -11.12 21.86 -21.12
CA LEU A 48 -12.00 21.12 -22.01
C LEU A 48 -13.01 22.08 -22.64
N GLY A 49 -12.55 22.91 -23.57
CA GLY A 49 -13.40 23.84 -24.30
C GLY A 49 -14.34 23.13 -25.28
N ASP A 50 -15.37 23.84 -25.74
CA ASP A 50 -16.40 23.26 -26.63
C ASP A 50 -15.83 22.74 -27.97
N ASN A 51 -14.76 23.38 -28.46
CA ASN A 51 -14.17 23.08 -29.77
C ASN A 51 -12.70 22.61 -29.71
N ALA A 52 -12.02 22.79 -28.57
CA ALA A 52 -10.60 22.48 -28.43
C ALA A 52 -10.24 22.15 -26.99
N VAL A 53 -9.37 21.16 -26.82
CA VAL A 53 -8.67 20.89 -25.56
C VAL A 53 -7.33 21.60 -25.61
N HIS A 54 -6.90 22.24 -24.54
CA HIS A 54 -5.55 22.80 -24.44
C HIS A 54 -5.07 22.78 -22.98
N LEU A 55 -3.76 22.87 -22.81
CA LEU A 55 -3.11 22.90 -21.51
C LEU A 55 -3.03 24.34 -21.00
N ILE A 56 -3.50 24.58 -19.79
CA ILE A 56 -3.37 25.88 -19.11
C ILE A 56 -2.34 25.78 -17.99
N ASP A 57 -1.65 26.89 -17.74
CA ASP A 57 -0.85 27.11 -16.53
C ASP A 57 -1.71 27.89 -15.54
N THR A 58 -1.94 27.34 -14.36
CA THR A 58 -2.93 27.90 -13.42
C THR A 58 -2.46 29.19 -12.76
N SER A 59 -1.18 29.52 -12.89
CA SER A 59 -0.62 30.81 -12.48
C SER A 59 -0.86 31.92 -13.51
N GLU A 60 -0.99 31.56 -14.79
CA GLU A 60 -1.25 32.48 -15.90
C GLU A 60 -2.77 32.63 -16.14
N GLU A 61 -3.51 31.52 -16.06
CA GLU A 61 -4.95 31.44 -16.27
C GLU A 61 -5.60 30.73 -15.08
N LYS A 62 -6.27 31.51 -14.23
CA LYS A 62 -6.91 30.97 -13.02
C LYS A 62 -8.16 30.15 -13.40
N PRO A 63 -8.25 28.86 -13.04
CA PRO A 63 -9.45 28.07 -13.27
C PRO A 63 -10.66 28.62 -12.50
N SER A 64 -11.84 28.50 -13.10
CA SER A 64 -13.10 29.04 -12.54
C SER A 64 -14.02 27.98 -11.95
N GLY A 65 -13.52 26.77 -11.69
CA GLY A 65 -14.34 25.64 -11.28
C GLY A 65 -13.54 24.40 -10.86
N PRO A 66 -14.22 23.31 -10.51
CA PRO A 66 -13.58 22.05 -10.12
C PRO A 66 -12.81 21.39 -11.27
N TYR A 67 -11.86 20.52 -10.94
CA TYR A 67 -11.17 19.64 -11.88
C TYR A 67 -11.36 18.16 -11.51
N MET A 68 -11.27 17.28 -12.51
CA MET A 68 -11.19 15.84 -12.32
C MET A 68 -9.76 15.34 -12.57
N THR A 69 -9.45 14.13 -12.11
CA THR A 69 -8.18 13.43 -12.39
C THR A 69 -8.45 12.11 -13.11
N LEU A 70 -7.43 11.55 -13.77
CA LEU A 70 -7.51 10.25 -14.43
C LEU A 70 -6.43 9.28 -13.93
N SER A 71 -6.84 8.20 -13.28
CA SER A 71 -6.01 7.01 -13.03
C SER A 71 -6.08 6.06 -14.21
N HIS A 72 -4.95 5.82 -14.87
CA HIS A 72 -4.87 4.94 -16.03
C HIS A 72 -3.51 4.22 -16.12
N ARG A 73 -3.38 3.31 -17.09
CA ARG A 73 -2.11 2.66 -17.44
C ARG A 73 -1.53 3.32 -18.69
N TRP A 74 -0.25 3.64 -18.63
CA TRP A 74 0.49 4.04 -19.82
C TRP A 74 0.60 2.79 -20.70
N GLY A 75 -0.09 2.78 -21.85
CA GLY A 75 -0.16 1.60 -22.72
C GLY A 75 1.20 1.19 -23.29
N GLN A 76 1.27 0.04 -23.98
CA GLN A 76 2.50 -0.49 -24.59
C GLN A 76 2.98 0.28 -25.86
N GLY A 77 2.50 1.51 -26.08
CA GLY A 77 2.83 2.34 -27.26
C GLY A 77 3.28 3.75 -26.86
N SER A 78 3.55 4.62 -27.83
CA SER A 78 3.90 6.03 -27.58
C SER A 78 2.71 6.75 -26.94
N VAL A 79 2.73 6.88 -25.62
CA VAL A 79 1.77 7.69 -24.88
C VAL A 79 2.03 9.15 -25.24
N ILE A 80 0.97 9.92 -25.49
CA ILE A 80 1.12 11.37 -25.66
C ILE A 80 1.60 11.92 -24.33
N GLN A 81 2.75 12.58 -24.37
CA GLN A 81 3.41 13.14 -23.20
C GLN A 81 3.66 14.62 -23.40
N LEU A 82 3.58 15.38 -22.32
CA LEU A 82 4.05 16.74 -22.26
C LEU A 82 5.57 16.74 -22.17
N LEU A 83 6.20 17.42 -23.11
CA LEU A 83 7.64 17.63 -23.20
C LEU A 83 7.89 19.12 -23.35
N GLU A 84 9.09 19.58 -22.97
CA GLU A 84 9.46 20.98 -23.16
C GLU A 84 9.34 21.40 -24.64
N SER A 85 9.62 20.47 -25.56
CA SER A 85 9.54 20.70 -27.01
C SER A 85 8.12 20.90 -27.55
N ASN A 86 7.08 20.39 -26.87
CA ASN A 86 5.68 20.47 -27.35
C ASN A 86 4.76 21.27 -26.41
N LEU A 87 5.31 21.85 -25.33
CA LEU A 87 4.56 22.63 -24.34
C LEU A 87 3.74 23.76 -24.98
N ASN A 88 4.35 24.54 -25.89
CA ASN A 88 3.68 25.65 -26.56
C ASN A 88 2.56 25.17 -27.51
N ASP A 89 2.73 24.01 -28.14
CA ASP A 89 1.70 23.43 -29.01
C ASP A 89 0.50 22.99 -28.16
N PHE A 90 0.77 22.35 -27.01
CA PHE A 90 -0.28 21.88 -26.10
C PHE A 90 -1.03 23.04 -25.44
N ARG A 91 -0.37 24.18 -25.20
CA ARG A 91 -1.02 25.42 -24.73
C ARG A 91 -1.98 26.02 -25.77
N GLN A 92 -1.76 25.79 -27.06
CA GLN A 92 -2.63 26.30 -28.12
C GLN A 92 -3.82 25.38 -28.37
N SER A 93 -3.55 24.11 -28.67
CA SER A 93 -4.59 23.11 -28.91
C SER A 93 -3.99 21.71 -28.97
N ILE A 94 -4.72 20.75 -28.40
CA ILE A 94 -4.45 19.33 -28.51
C ILE A 94 -5.63 18.68 -29.22
N ALA A 95 -5.36 18.05 -30.36
CA ALA A 95 -6.41 17.37 -31.12
C ALA A 95 -6.92 16.15 -30.33
N THR A 96 -8.15 16.21 -29.84
CA THR A 96 -8.76 15.09 -29.08
C THR A 96 -8.72 13.77 -29.87
N ALA A 97 -8.90 13.83 -31.19
CA ALA A 97 -8.88 12.66 -32.06
C ALA A 97 -7.51 11.96 -32.12
N SER A 98 -6.40 12.65 -31.86
CA SER A 98 -5.07 12.02 -31.81
C SER A 98 -4.77 11.39 -30.46
N MET A 99 -5.55 11.69 -29.42
CA MET A 99 -5.33 11.15 -28.08
C MET A 99 -5.68 9.65 -27.99
N PRO A 100 -5.07 8.90 -27.06
CA PRO A 100 -5.52 7.54 -26.72
C PRO A 100 -7.01 7.51 -26.38
N LYS A 101 -7.70 6.41 -26.71
CA LYS A 101 -9.15 6.28 -26.49
C LYS A 101 -9.54 6.53 -25.03
N THR A 102 -8.69 6.11 -24.09
CA THR A 102 -8.88 6.35 -22.65
C THR A 102 -8.94 7.85 -22.29
N PHE A 103 -8.13 8.69 -22.95
CA PHE A 103 -8.16 10.14 -22.71
C PHE A 103 -9.39 10.77 -23.35
N GLN A 104 -9.75 10.35 -24.56
CA GLN A 104 -10.97 10.79 -25.23
C GLN A 104 -12.22 10.48 -24.38
N ASP A 105 -12.30 9.26 -23.86
CA ASP A 105 -13.41 8.84 -23.01
C ASP A 105 -13.42 9.59 -21.67
N ALA A 106 -12.25 9.84 -21.06
CA ALA A 106 -12.15 10.64 -19.84
C ALA A 106 -12.62 12.09 -20.06
N ILE A 107 -12.22 12.73 -21.16
CA ILE A 107 -12.69 14.05 -21.58
C ILE A 107 -14.22 14.04 -21.74
N TYR A 108 -14.76 13.04 -22.44
CA TYR A 108 -16.20 12.90 -22.63
C TYR A 108 -16.94 12.76 -21.29
N VAL A 109 -16.45 11.92 -20.38
CA VAL A 109 -17.05 11.75 -19.03
C VAL A 109 -16.99 13.04 -18.24
N SER A 110 -15.86 13.75 -18.23
CA SER A 110 -15.73 15.04 -17.54
C SER A 110 -16.74 16.06 -18.07
N ILE A 111 -16.85 16.21 -19.39
CA ILE A 111 -17.80 17.14 -20.01
C ILE A 111 -19.25 16.76 -19.67
N ALA A 112 -19.57 15.46 -19.73
CA ALA A 112 -20.91 14.94 -19.43
C ALA A 112 -21.32 15.16 -17.97
N LEU A 113 -20.36 15.17 -17.04
CA LEU A 113 -20.55 15.48 -15.62
C LEU A 113 -20.44 16.98 -15.30
N GLY A 114 -20.37 17.84 -16.32
CA GLY A 114 -20.33 19.29 -16.16
C GLY A 114 -18.96 19.86 -15.75
N ILE A 115 -17.89 19.07 -15.84
CA ILE A 115 -16.54 19.49 -15.46
C ILE A 115 -15.73 19.86 -16.71
N ARG A 116 -15.00 20.98 -16.62
CA ARG A 116 -14.25 21.57 -17.75
C ARG A 116 -12.73 21.53 -17.55
N TYR A 117 -12.25 21.02 -16.43
CA TYR A 117 -10.83 20.87 -16.15
C TYR A 117 -10.49 19.42 -15.83
N LEU A 118 -9.44 18.89 -16.47
CA LEU A 118 -8.98 17.52 -16.29
C LEU A 118 -7.47 17.50 -16.09
N TRP A 119 -7.01 16.73 -15.10
CA TRP A 119 -5.61 16.48 -14.85
C TRP A 119 -5.24 15.06 -15.26
N ILE A 120 -4.18 14.93 -16.08
CA ILE A 120 -3.61 13.65 -16.51
C ILE A 120 -2.10 13.77 -16.36
N ASP A 121 -1.48 12.90 -15.56
CA ASP A 121 -0.05 12.92 -15.23
C ASP A 121 0.87 13.13 -16.45
N SER A 122 0.67 12.34 -17.50
CA SER A 122 1.45 12.39 -18.74
C SER A 122 1.29 13.69 -19.53
N LEU A 123 0.21 14.45 -19.32
CA LEU A 123 -0.08 15.70 -20.04
C LEU A 123 0.07 16.95 -19.18
N CYS A 124 0.14 16.81 -17.86
CA CYS A 124 0.24 17.93 -16.91
C CYS A 124 1.60 18.01 -16.20
N ILE A 125 2.47 17.01 -16.37
CA ILE A 125 3.85 16.95 -15.86
C ILE A 125 4.79 16.84 -17.05
N LEU A 126 5.88 17.61 -17.06
CA LEU A 126 6.94 17.48 -18.06
C LEU A 126 7.66 16.14 -17.88
N GLN A 127 7.73 15.36 -18.96
CA GLN A 127 8.22 13.97 -18.96
C GLN A 127 9.66 13.83 -19.47
N ASP A 128 10.37 14.93 -19.69
CA ASP A 128 11.74 14.99 -20.21
C ASP A 128 12.71 14.20 -19.30
N GLN A 129 13.24 13.09 -19.81
CA GLN A 129 14.04 12.14 -19.03
C GLN A 129 15.42 12.71 -18.63
N ASP A 130 15.91 13.68 -19.39
CA ASP A 130 17.15 14.43 -19.13
C ASP A 130 16.97 15.59 -18.14
N ASN A 131 15.73 15.97 -17.80
CA ASN A 131 15.42 17.04 -16.84
C ASN A 131 14.22 16.70 -15.95
N LEU A 132 14.48 15.96 -14.87
CA LEU A 132 13.45 15.50 -13.93
C LEU A 132 12.99 16.55 -12.89
N LYS A 133 13.39 17.82 -13.02
CA LYS A 133 13.08 18.85 -12.00
C LYS A 133 11.57 19.06 -11.82
N ASP A 134 10.86 19.17 -12.94
CA ASP A 134 9.41 19.32 -12.93
C ASP A 134 8.73 18.06 -12.40
N TRP A 135 9.18 16.88 -12.83
CA TRP A 135 8.69 15.61 -12.34
C TRP A 135 8.80 15.48 -10.82
N TYR A 136 9.96 15.80 -10.22
CA TYR A 136 10.14 15.74 -8.77
C TYR A 136 9.22 16.72 -8.03
N ARG A 137 9.02 17.93 -8.57
CA ARG A 137 8.11 18.92 -8.00
C ARG A 137 6.67 18.43 -8.03
N GLU A 138 6.19 17.98 -9.18
CA GLU A 138 4.80 17.53 -9.35
C GLU A 138 4.53 16.22 -8.59
N ALA A 139 5.49 15.29 -8.55
CA ALA A 139 5.40 14.07 -7.75
C ALA A 139 5.22 14.37 -6.25
N ALA A 140 5.89 15.40 -5.74
CA ALA A 140 5.74 15.85 -4.35
C ALA A 140 4.37 16.50 -4.07
N LEU A 141 3.66 16.97 -5.11
CA LEU A 141 2.33 17.60 -5.03
C LEU A 141 1.18 16.64 -5.33
N MET A 142 1.44 15.39 -5.67
CA MET A 142 0.38 14.41 -6.00
C MET A 142 -0.67 14.27 -4.90
N ASN A 143 -0.29 14.48 -3.64
CA ASN A 143 -1.26 14.46 -2.54
C ASN A 143 -2.31 15.57 -2.68
N GLU A 144 -1.89 16.79 -2.98
CA GLU A 144 -2.79 17.93 -3.19
C GLU A 144 -3.61 17.75 -4.47
N VAL A 145 -2.99 17.26 -5.56
CA VAL A 145 -3.67 17.01 -6.84
C VAL A 145 -4.86 16.08 -6.65
N TYR A 146 -4.67 14.94 -5.97
CA TYR A 146 -5.74 13.97 -5.83
C TYR A 146 -6.69 14.27 -4.66
N SER A 147 -6.22 14.82 -3.52
CA SER A 147 -7.10 15.11 -2.38
C SER A 147 -8.10 16.23 -2.68
N ARG A 148 -7.74 17.19 -3.55
CA ARG A 148 -8.59 18.32 -3.93
C ARG A 148 -9.37 18.10 -5.23
N ALA A 149 -9.15 16.99 -5.92
CA ALA A 149 -9.89 16.65 -7.12
C ALA A 149 -11.39 16.48 -6.82
N TYR A 150 -12.24 16.97 -7.72
CA TYR A 150 -13.69 16.81 -7.60
C TYR A 150 -14.08 15.33 -7.64
N CYS A 151 -13.49 14.60 -8.58
CA CYS A 151 -13.63 13.16 -8.72
C CYS A 151 -12.48 12.61 -9.57
N ASN A 152 -11.94 11.46 -9.16
CA ASN A 152 -10.99 10.71 -9.95
C ASN A 152 -11.71 9.67 -10.83
N ILE A 153 -11.43 9.69 -12.13
CA ILE A 153 -11.86 8.67 -13.08
C ILE A 153 -10.82 7.55 -13.06
N SER A 154 -11.24 6.31 -12.81
CA SER A 154 -10.34 5.15 -12.79
C SER A 154 -10.65 4.18 -13.91
N ALA A 155 -9.69 4.02 -14.82
CA ALA A 155 -9.75 3.09 -15.95
C ALA A 155 -9.41 1.65 -15.49
N CYS A 156 -10.37 0.95 -14.89
CA CYS A 156 -10.17 -0.42 -14.40
C CYS A 156 -10.03 -1.46 -15.52
N THR A 157 -10.42 -1.09 -16.74
CA THR A 157 -10.46 -1.98 -17.90
C THR A 157 -9.44 -1.56 -18.95
N GLY A 158 -8.80 -2.54 -19.57
CA GLY A 158 -7.84 -2.34 -20.67
C GLY A 158 -6.36 -2.32 -20.24
N GLU A 159 -5.49 -2.49 -21.23
CA GLU A 159 -4.03 -2.44 -21.10
C GLU A 159 -3.46 -1.02 -21.31
N GLY A 160 -4.32 0.01 -21.24
CA GLY A 160 -3.94 1.42 -21.19
C GLY A 160 -4.69 2.31 -22.18
N ALA A 161 -4.70 1.95 -23.47
CA ALA A 161 -5.26 2.78 -24.54
C ALA A 161 -6.64 2.31 -25.05
N ASP A 162 -7.24 1.28 -24.46
CA ASP A 162 -8.46 0.61 -24.96
C ASP A 162 -9.76 1.37 -24.69
N GLY A 163 -9.70 2.53 -24.01
CA GLY A 163 -10.88 3.29 -23.61
C GLY A 163 -11.46 2.85 -22.28
N LEU A 164 -12.36 3.67 -21.75
CA LEU A 164 -13.06 3.43 -20.48
C LEU A 164 -14.28 2.52 -20.68
N PHE A 165 -14.94 2.62 -21.83
CA PHE A 165 -16.28 2.07 -21.99
C PHE A 165 -16.30 0.61 -22.41
N ARG A 166 -17.25 -0.17 -21.89
CA ARG A 166 -17.41 -1.59 -22.19
C ARG A 166 -18.87 -1.91 -22.54
N ALA A 167 -19.03 -2.66 -23.63
CA ALA A 167 -20.29 -3.33 -23.93
C ALA A 167 -20.50 -4.48 -22.96
N ARG A 168 -21.77 -4.77 -22.64
CA ARG A 168 -22.18 -5.74 -21.62
C ARG A 168 -23.60 -6.24 -21.86
N ASP A 169 -23.97 -7.33 -21.21
CA ASP A 169 -25.38 -7.68 -21.01
C ASP A 169 -25.90 -7.01 -19.74
N ALA A 170 -27.01 -6.29 -19.85
CA ALA A 170 -27.65 -5.65 -18.69
C ALA A 170 -28.16 -6.67 -17.67
N GLN A 171 -28.50 -7.89 -18.11
CA GLN A 171 -28.99 -8.96 -17.23
C GLN A 171 -27.92 -9.45 -16.24
N ASP A 172 -26.64 -9.38 -16.61
CA ASP A 172 -25.53 -9.77 -15.74
C ASP A 172 -25.40 -8.88 -14.50
N LEU A 173 -26.02 -7.70 -14.51
CA LEU A 173 -26.01 -6.76 -13.39
C LEU A 173 -27.20 -6.93 -12.45
N VAL A 174 -28.20 -7.74 -12.82
CA VAL A 174 -29.39 -7.95 -12.01
C VAL A 174 -29.06 -8.97 -10.92
N PRO A 175 -29.15 -8.61 -9.62
CA PRO A 175 -28.86 -9.57 -8.55
C PRO A 175 -29.79 -10.78 -8.62
N THR A 176 -29.23 -11.97 -8.73
CA THR A 176 -29.98 -13.21 -8.83
C THR A 176 -30.79 -13.45 -7.55
N ARG A 177 -32.10 -13.63 -7.68
CA ARG A 177 -32.99 -13.99 -6.58
C ARG A 177 -33.38 -15.45 -6.65
N THR A 178 -33.25 -16.17 -5.54
CA THR A 178 -33.62 -17.58 -5.43
C THR A 178 -34.41 -17.83 -4.16
N LYS A 179 -35.15 -18.96 -4.09
CA LYS A 179 -35.88 -19.36 -2.90
C LYS A 179 -35.11 -20.46 -2.18
N LEU A 180 -34.66 -20.18 -0.96
CA LEU A 180 -33.95 -21.15 -0.13
C LEU A 180 -34.85 -21.61 1.03
N LYS A 181 -34.78 -22.91 1.37
CA LYS A 181 -35.47 -23.48 2.53
C LYS A 181 -34.49 -23.52 3.71
N LEU A 182 -34.61 -22.57 4.64
CA LEU A 182 -33.73 -22.47 5.81
C LEU A 182 -34.37 -23.17 7.01
N ARG A 183 -33.71 -24.19 7.57
CA ARG A 183 -34.18 -24.97 8.74
C ARG A 183 -33.53 -24.56 10.07
N TYR A 184 -32.62 -23.59 10.02
CA TYR A 184 -31.86 -23.08 11.18
C TYR A 184 -31.78 -21.54 11.10
N LEU A 185 -31.27 -20.87 12.14
CA LEU A 185 -31.25 -19.39 12.30
C LEU A 185 -32.64 -18.75 12.54
N GLY A 186 -33.49 -19.39 13.36
CA GLY A 186 -34.80 -18.82 13.73
C GLY A 186 -35.88 -18.92 12.64
N HIS A 187 -35.60 -19.61 11.52
CA HIS A 187 -36.57 -19.82 10.44
C HIS A 187 -37.31 -21.16 10.58
N SER A 188 -38.63 -21.13 10.36
CA SER A 188 -39.57 -22.24 10.55
C SER A 188 -39.48 -23.35 9.49
N GLY A 189 -38.41 -23.41 8.69
CA GLY A 189 -38.32 -24.33 7.55
C GLY A 189 -39.12 -23.88 6.33
N ALA A 190 -39.60 -22.61 6.29
CA ALA A 190 -40.26 -22.04 5.12
C ALA A 190 -39.25 -21.66 4.01
N PHE A 191 -39.76 -21.54 2.77
CA PHE A 191 -38.98 -20.94 1.69
C PHE A 191 -38.89 -19.43 1.89
N ILE A 192 -37.69 -18.89 1.80
CA ILE A 192 -37.40 -17.47 1.90
C ILE A 192 -36.71 -17.05 0.60
N THR A 193 -37.11 -15.89 0.07
CA THR A 193 -36.44 -15.32 -1.10
C THR A 193 -35.14 -14.69 -0.65
N CYS A 194 -34.03 -15.20 -1.17
CA CYS A 194 -32.68 -14.73 -0.92
C CYS A 194 -32.11 -14.09 -2.19
N THR A 195 -31.29 -13.06 -2.00
CA THR A 195 -30.48 -12.48 -3.08
C THR A 195 -29.10 -13.10 -3.02
N LEU A 196 -28.64 -13.68 -4.13
CA LEU A 196 -27.27 -14.18 -4.26
C LEU A 196 -26.36 -13.00 -4.57
N ILE A 197 -25.25 -12.94 -3.83
CA ILE A 197 -24.33 -11.82 -3.82
C ILE A 197 -22.93 -12.40 -3.98
N ASP A 198 -22.15 -11.89 -4.94
CA ASP A 198 -20.74 -12.25 -5.06
C ASP A 198 -19.93 -11.47 -4.02
N LEU A 199 -19.58 -12.11 -2.91
CA LEU A 199 -18.81 -11.51 -1.82
C LEU A 199 -17.44 -10.96 -2.25
N PHE A 200 -16.92 -11.38 -3.41
CA PHE A 200 -15.64 -10.95 -3.93
C PHE A 200 -15.74 -9.90 -5.04
N LEU A 201 -16.95 -9.44 -5.39
CA LEU A 201 -17.18 -8.42 -6.43
C LEU A 201 -16.21 -7.24 -6.32
N TRP A 202 -16.17 -6.59 -5.15
CA TRP A 202 -15.28 -5.43 -4.95
C TRP A 202 -13.81 -5.78 -5.07
N LYS A 203 -13.43 -6.96 -4.55
CA LYS A 203 -12.05 -7.44 -4.61
C LYS A 203 -11.63 -7.67 -6.06
N HIS A 204 -12.42 -8.40 -6.83
CA HIS A 204 -12.08 -8.79 -8.19
C HIS A 204 -12.17 -7.62 -9.18
N ASP A 205 -13.25 -6.83 -9.14
CA ASP A 205 -13.52 -5.78 -10.13
C ASP A 205 -12.89 -4.43 -9.80
N VAL A 206 -12.60 -4.15 -8.53
CA VAL A 206 -11.98 -2.89 -8.09
C VAL A 206 -10.58 -3.11 -7.52
N VAL A 207 -10.39 -3.91 -6.47
CA VAL A 207 -9.07 -4.01 -5.82
C VAL A 207 -8.03 -4.66 -6.72
N GLU A 208 -8.40 -5.72 -7.45
CA GLU A 208 -7.50 -6.51 -8.29
C GLU A 208 -7.53 -6.11 -9.76
N CYS A 209 -8.24 -5.03 -10.11
CA CYS A 209 -8.21 -4.49 -11.46
C CYS A 209 -6.81 -4.00 -11.83
N ALA A 210 -6.52 -3.94 -13.14
CA ALA A 210 -5.17 -3.72 -13.63
C ALA A 210 -4.55 -2.39 -13.16
N VAL A 211 -5.35 -1.32 -13.10
CA VAL A 211 -4.88 0.01 -12.68
C VAL A 211 -4.57 0.07 -11.19
N ASN A 212 -5.43 -0.51 -10.33
CA ASN A 212 -5.24 -0.49 -8.87
C ASN A 212 -4.12 -1.42 -8.37
N LYS A 213 -3.58 -2.27 -9.25
CA LYS A 213 -2.36 -3.03 -8.99
C LYS A 213 -1.07 -2.21 -9.16
N ARG A 214 -1.12 -0.95 -9.61
CA ARG A 214 0.05 -0.06 -9.71
C ARG A 214 0.29 0.68 -8.41
N GLY A 215 1.55 0.81 -8.01
CA GLY A 215 1.93 1.48 -6.75
C GLY A 215 1.57 2.96 -6.71
N TRP A 216 1.80 3.70 -7.80
CA TRP A 216 1.39 5.09 -7.92
C TRP A 216 -0.13 5.27 -7.78
N VAL A 217 -0.93 4.38 -8.38
CA VAL A 217 -2.40 4.45 -8.32
C VAL A 217 -2.94 4.25 -6.90
N PHE A 218 -2.17 3.64 -5.99
CA PHE A 218 -2.59 3.51 -4.60
C PHE A 218 -2.84 4.87 -3.94
N GLN A 219 -1.92 5.84 -4.10
CA GLN A 219 -2.14 7.19 -3.58
C GLN A 219 -3.25 7.93 -4.34
N GLU A 220 -3.33 7.77 -5.66
CA GLU A 220 -4.37 8.38 -6.49
C GLU A 220 -5.76 7.98 -5.98
N ARG A 221 -5.96 6.69 -5.72
CA ARG A 221 -7.21 6.14 -5.19
C ARG A 221 -7.48 6.64 -3.77
N ILE A 222 -6.52 6.47 -2.86
CA ILE A 222 -6.75 6.66 -1.42
C ILE A 222 -6.91 8.14 -1.06
N LEU A 223 -6.20 9.05 -1.74
CA LEU A 223 -6.29 10.48 -1.46
C LEU A 223 -7.53 11.11 -2.07
N SER A 224 -7.99 10.60 -3.22
CA SER A 224 -9.22 11.08 -3.88
C SER A 224 -10.47 10.97 -3.00
N PRO A 225 -11.19 12.07 -2.73
CA PRO A 225 -12.45 12.03 -1.97
C PRO A 225 -13.53 11.19 -2.64
N ARG A 226 -13.50 11.13 -3.98
CA ARG A 226 -14.46 10.44 -4.84
C ARG A 226 -13.72 9.75 -5.98
N VAL A 227 -14.04 8.50 -6.25
CA VAL A 227 -13.51 7.73 -7.38
C VAL A 227 -14.65 7.06 -8.12
N LEU A 228 -14.72 7.32 -9.43
CA LEU A 228 -15.63 6.67 -10.37
C LEU A 228 -14.83 5.65 -11.18
N TYR A 229 -15.11 4.37 -10.97
CA TYR A 229 -14.45 3.28 -11.65
C TYR A 229 -15.23 2.85 -12.88
N PHE A 230 -14.53 2.76 -14.01
CA PHE A 230 -15.03 2.12 -15.21
C PHE A 230 -14.56 0.66 -15.24
N GLY A 231 -15.33 -0.19 -14.56
CA GLY A 231 -15.08 -1.63 -14.41
C GLY A 231 -15.44 -2.45 -15.66
N ARG A 232 -15.19 -3.76 -15.61
CA ARG A 232 -15.39 -4.67 -16.76
C ARG A 232 -16.84 -4.70 -17.22
N ASN A 233 -17.75 -4.82 -16.25
CA ASN A 233 -19.17 -4.99 -16.51
C ASN A 233 -20.01 -3.83 -15.99
N GLN A 234 -19.50 -3.00 -15.07
CA GLN A 234 -20.27 -1.90 -14.48
C GLN A 234 -19.41 -0.76 -13.95
N LEU A 235 -20.07 0.36 -13.73
CA LEU A 235 -19.55 1.47 -12.97
C LEU A 235 -19.55 1.14 -11.49
N PHE A 236 -18.47 1.51 -10.81
CA PHE A 236 -18.39 1.47 -9.35
C PHE A 236 -18.09 2.87 -8.82
N TRP A 237 -18.58 3.12 -7.63
CA TRP A 237 -18.41 4.36 -6.90
C TRP A 237 -17.73 4.08 -5.57
N GLU A 238 -16.73 4.89 -5.23
CA GLU A 238 -16.13 4.92 -3.91
C GLU A 238 -15.91 6.37 -3.48
N CYS A 239 -16.45 6.73 -2.31
CA CYS A 239 -16.09 7.96 -1.62
C CYS A 239 -15.62 7.63 -0.19
N ARG A 240 -15.40 8.65 0.64
CA ARG A 240 -14.98 8.48 2.05
C ARG A 240 -16.10 7.95 2.96
N GLN A 241 -17.34 7.84 2.49
CA GLN A 241 -18.47 7.32 3.28
C GLN A 241 -19.11 6.07 2.70
N HIS A 242 -19.28 6.02 1.38
CA HIS A 242 -20.05 4.99 0.71
C HIS A 242 -19.31 4.37 -0.47
N ARG A 243 -19.67 3.11 -0.74
CA ARG A 243 -19.36 2.39 -1.99
C ARG A 243 -20.65 1.95 -2.63
N ALA A 244 -20.73 2.03 -3.95
CA ALA A 244 -21.87 1.59 -4.72
C ALA A 244 -21.42 1.01 -6.07
N CYS A 245 -22.34 0.36 -6.76
CA CYS A 245 -22.18 -0.06 -8.15
C CYS A 245 -23.55 -0.05 -8.84
N GLU A 246 -23.60 -0.21 -10.16
CA GLU A 246 -24.88 -0.22 -10.88
C GLU A 246 -25.84 -1.33 -10.41
N ALA A 247 -25.33 -2.49 -9.98
CA ALA A 247 -26.14 -3.55 -9.38
C ALA A 247 -26.70 -3.19 -7.99
N HIS A 248 -26.03 -2.28 -7.27
CA HIS A 248 -26.37 -1.82 -5.93
C HIS A 248 -26.27 -0.28 -5.82
N PRO A 249 -27.16 0.46 -6.49
CA PRO A 249 -27.01 1.91 -6.67
C PRO A 249 -27.18 2.71 -5.37
N MET A 250 -27.85 2.14 -4.37
CA MET A 250 -28.07 2.77 -3.06
C MET A 250 -26.97 2.44 -2.04
N GLY A 251 -25.90 1.76 -2.47
CA GLY A 251 -24.81 1.32 -1.60
C GLY A 251 -24.65 -0.19 -1.57
N LEU A 252 -23.41 -0.65 -1.38
CA LEU A 252 -23.09 -2.05 -1.23
C LEU A 252 -23.68 -2.63 0.08
N PRO A 253 -24.17 -3.87 0.07
CA PRO A 253 -24.61 -4.56 1.28
C PRO A 253 -23.52 -4.61 2.38
N PRO A 254 -23.88 -4.56 3.68
CA PRO A 254 -22.91 -4.58 4.79
C PRO A 254 -21.98 -5.80 4.82
N VAL A 255 -22.32 -6.90 4.15
CA VAL A 255 -21.43 -8.06 4.04
C VAL A 255 -20.13 -7.75 3.29
N TYR A 256 -20.13 -6.68 2.50
CA TYR A 256 -18.94 -6.18 1.79
C TYR A 256 -18.04 -5.30 2.67
N ASP A 257 -18.40 -5.03 3.93
CA ASP A 257 -17.73 -4.04 4.79
C ASP A 257 -16.54 -4.58 5.60
N SER A 258 -16.11 -5.81 5.38
CA SER A 258 -15.23 -6.52 6.32
C SER A 258 -13.73 -6.18 6.26
N LEU A 259 -13.31 -5.03 5.68
CA LEU A 259 -12.03 -4.30 5.83
C LEU A 259 -11.83 -3.42 4.57
N ASN A 260 -12.22 -2.14 4.62
CA ASN A 260 -12.40 -1.38 3.39
C ASN A 260 -11.39 -0.25 3.20
N SER A 261 -10.93 -0.11 1.96
CA SER A 261 -10.32 1.12 1.44
C SER A 261 -11.10 2.38 1.82
N THR A 262 -12.43 2.34 1.90
CA THR A 262 -13.27 3.45 2.38
C THR A 262 -12.95 3.89 3.80
N ASP A 263 -12.68 2.96 4.72
CA ASP A 263 -12.33 3.29 6.11
C ASP A 263 -10.94 3.91 6.19
N LEU A 264 -10.00 3.46 5.35
CA LEU A 264 -8.69 4.08 5.20
C LEU A 264 -8.81 5.51 4.64
N LYS A 265 -9.60 5.73 3.57
CA LYS A 265 -9.86 7.06 3.01
C LYS A 265 -10.50 8.00 4.03
N ARG A 266 -11.50 7.50 4.77
CA ARG A 266 -12.22 8.26 5.78
C ARG A 266 -11.28 8.67 6.91
N SER A 267 -10.46 7.74 7.40
CA SER A 267 -9.60 7.99 8.56
C SER A 267 -8.46 8.98 8.26
N LEU A 268 -7.96 9.00 7.01
CA LEU A 268 -6.93 9.94 6.57
C LEU A 268 -7.40 11.39 6.53
N ASP A 269 -8.65 11.62 6.16
CA ASP A 269 -9.25 12.96 6.11
C ASP A 269 -9.72 13.45 7.48
N LEU A 270 -10.08 12.53 8.38
CA LEU A 270 -10.77 12.94 9.60
C LEU A 270 -9.89 13.70 10.58
N GLY A 271 -8.54 13.61 10.52
CA GLY A 271 -7.57 14.45 11.24
C GLY A 271 -7.69 14.53 12.77
N GLN A 272 -8.79 14.08 13.35
CA GLN A 272 -9.25 14.21 14.71
C GLN A 272 -10.60 13.48 14.80
N TYR A 273 -10.65 12.41 15.59
CA TYR A 273 -11.88 11.76 16.06
C TYR A 273 -12.83 11.18 14.99
N ALA A 274 -12.52 10.00 14.49
CA ALA A 274 -13.53 8.94 14.46
C ALA A 274 -12.89 7.63 14.88
N VAL A 275 -13.15 7.26 16.13
CA VAL A 275 -13.18 5.86 16.52
C VAL A 275 -14.21 5.22 15.60
N VAL A 276 -13.75 4.44 14.62
CA VAL A 276 -14.64 3.53 13.91
C VAL A 276 -15.05 2.51 14.95
N SER A 277 -16.21 2.71 15.56
CA SER A 277 -16.82 1.76 16.47
C SER A 277 -17.22 0.52 15.68
N PHE A 278 -16.26 -0.37 15.43
CA PHE A 278 -16.57 -1.77 15.61
C PHE A 278 -16.74 -1.94 17.11
N GLU A 279 -17.93 -2.35 17.56
CA GLU A 279 -18.10 -2.88 18.90
C GLU A 279 -17.20 -4.12 19.04
N MET A 280 -15.95 -3.89 19.41
CA MET A 280 -15.09 -4.84 20.08
C MET A 280 -14.83 -4.24 21.46
N PRO A 281 -14.99 -5.02 22.55
CA PRO A 281 -15.01 -4.46 23.89
C PRO A 281 -13.70 -3.75 24.20
N THR A 282 -13.82 -2.49 24.63
CA THR A 282 -12.89 -1.71 25.46
C THR A 282 -11.57 -2.42 25.81
N HIS A 283 -10.45 -2.04 25.18
CA HIS A 283 -9.11 -1.85 25.79
C HIS A 283 -8.08 -1.35 24.75
N GLN A 284 -7.82 -0.03 24.73
CA GLN A 284 -6.56 0.68 24.40
C GLN A 284 -5.63 0.14 23.27
N ILE A 285 -6.10 0.01 22.03
CA ILE A 285 -5.22 0.12 20.85
C ILE A 285 -5.36 1.55 20.33
N ASP A 286 -4.23 2.17 19.98
CA ASP A 286 -4.28 3.36 19.14
C ASP A 286 -4.59 2.90 17.71
N ASP A 287 -5.89 2.81 17.38
CA ASP A 287 -6.44 2.31 16.10
C ASP A 287 -5.75 2.94 14.86
N ARG A 288 -5.07 4.09 15.03
CA ARG A 288 -4.38 4.81 13.97
C ARG A 288 -3.15 4.09 13.41
N TYR A 289 -2.35 3.39 14.23
CA TYR A 289 -1.21 2.61 13.70
C TYR A 289 -1.68 1.36 12.96
N HIS A 290 -2.77 0.75 13.42
CA HIS A 290 -3.39 -0.37 12.71
C HIS A 290 -3.80 0.03 11.28
N LEU A 291 -4.35 1.23 11.10
CA LEU A 291 -4.65 1.78 9.77
C LEU A 291 -3.41 1.91 8.88
N TRP A 292 -2.28 2.36 9.45
CA TRP A 292 -1.00 2.38 8.73
C TRP A 292 -0.58 0.97 8.29
N THR A 293 -0.66 -0.01 9.18
CA THR A 293 -0.38 -1.42 8.86
C THR A 293 -1.26 -1.94 7.73
N LEU A 294 -2.56 -1.62 7.73
CA LEU A 294 -3.46 -1.98 6.63
C LEU A 294 -3.09 -1.28 5.32
N ALA A 295 -2.70 0.00 5.38
CA ALA A 295 -2.25 0.76 4.22
C ALA A 295 -0.99 0.13 3.60
N ILE A 296 0.01 -0.21 4.42
CA ILE A 296 1.25 -0.86 3.96
C ILE A 296 0.99 -2.27 3.42
N TRP A 297 0.12 -3.03 4.06
CA TRP A 297 -0.27 -4.35 3.55
C TRP A 297 -0.94 -4.26 2.16
N ALA A 298 -1.78 -3.26 1.92
CA ALA A 298 -2.40 -3.03 0.62
C ALA A 298 -1.38 -2.52 -0.41
N TYR A 299 -0.57 -1.53 -0.03
CA TYR A 299 0.44 -0.92 -0.89
C TYR A 299 1.53 -1.92 -1.33
N SER A 300 2.02 -2.74 -0.42
CA SER A 300 3.09 -3.72 -0.69
C SER A 300 2.70 -4.83 -1.67
N LYS A 301 1.40 -4.97 -1.98
CA LYS A 301 0.86 -5.87 -3.02
C LYS A 301 0.79 -5.25 -4.41
N THR A 302 1.03 -3.94 -4.51
CA THR A 302 1.07 -3.24 -5.78
C THR A 302 2.41 -3.46 -6.49
N ASN A 303 2.46 -3.12 -7.77
CA ASN A 303 3.62 -3.23 -8.63
C ASN A 303 4.09 -1.85 -9.07
N LEU A 304 5.40 -1.66 -9.10
CA LEU A 304 6.04 -0.48 -9.66
C LEU A 304 6.91 -0.89 -10.84
N THR A 305 6.89 -0.09 -11.90
CA THR A 305 7.79 -0.28 -13.05
C THR A 305 9.23 0.06 -12.66
N ASN A 306 9.41 1.14 -11.90
CA ASN A 306 10.68 1.51 -11.30
C ASN A 306 10.62 1.21 -9.79
N SER A 307 11.47 0.30 -9.32
CA SER A 307 11.53 -0.07 -7.92
C SER A 307 11.92 1.10 -7.02
N ASP A 308 12.73 2.04 -7.50
CA ASP A 308 13.23 3.18 -6.72
C ASP A 308 12.11 4.16 -6.32
N ASP A 309 10.98 4.14 -7.03
CA ASP A 309 9.83 5.01 -6.77
C ASP A 309 9.06 4.62 -5.51
N LYS A 310 9.40 3.51 -4.84
CA LYS A 310 8.57 2.92 -3.78
C LYS A 310 8.20 3.86 -2.63
N LEU A 311 9.16 4.62 -2.13
CA LEU A 311 8.87 5.59 -1.06
C LEU A 311 8.17 6.84 -1.61
N ILE A 312 8.56 7.27 -2.81
CA ILE A 312 7.98 8.44 -3.48
C ILE A 312 6.49 8.19 -3.82
N ALA A 313 6.14 7.02 -4.31
CA ALA A 313 4.77 6.64 -4.63
C ALA A 313 3.87 6.50 -3.39
N LEU A 314 4.47 6.42 -2.20
CA LEU A 314 3.77 6.36 -0.91
C LEU A 314 3.76 7.72 -0.19
N SER A 315 4.65 8.65 -0.54
CA SER A 315 4.89 9.93 0.16
C SER A 315 3.61 10.72 0.40
N GLY A 316 2.72 10.75 -0.60
CA GLY A 316 1.45 11.46 -0.52
C GLY A 316 0.49 10.92 0.54
N ILE A 317 0.60 9.64 0.89
CA ILE A 317 -0.14 9.01 1.99
C ILE A 317 0.57 9.21 3.33
N VAL A 318 1.91 9.20 3.33
CA VAL A 318 2.72 9.41 4.54
C VAL A 318 2.41 10.77 5.17
N LYS A 319 2.28 11.83 4.38
CA LYS A 319 2.05 13.21 4.86
C LYS A 319 0.79 13.31 5.75
N PRO A 320 -0.41 12.89 5.31
CA PRO A 320 -1.59 12.81 6.18
C PRO A 320 -1.40 11.91 7.42
N PHE A 321 -0.73 10.76 7.27
CA PHE A 321 -0.48 9.87 8.42
C PHE A 321 0.45 10.49 9.46
N ALA A 322 1.48 11.22 9.04
CA ALA A 322 2.39 11.90 9.95
C ALA A 322 1.64 12.91 10.82
N HIS A 323 0.68 13.64 10.23
CA HIS A 323 -0.22 14.51 10.97
C HIS A 323 -1.16 13.73 11.89
N LEU A 324 -1.82 12.68 11.39
CA LEU A 324 -2.77 11.85 12.13
C LEU A 324 -2.14 11.17 13.36
N LEU A 325 -0.92 10.66 13.21
CA LEU A 325 -0.18 9.95 14.26
C LEU A 325 0.59 10.93 15.17
N ASN A 326 0.84 12.15 14.69
CA ASN A 326 1.75 13.11 15.30
C ASN A 326 3.08 12.43 15.67
N ASP A 327 3.67 11.72 14.70
CA ASP A 327 4.87 10.91 14.86
C ASP A 327 5.86 11.16 13.72
N GLU A 328 7.12 10.85 13.97
CA GLU A 328 8.23 11.00 13.02
C GLU A 328 8.28 9.79 12.08
N TYR A 329 8.24 10.07 10.78
CA TYR A 329 8.35 9.05 9.74
C TYR A 329 9.81 8.69 9.47
N LEU A 330 10.11 7.39 9.48
CA LEU A 330 11.44 6.82 9.27
C LEU A 330 11.38 5.71 8.22
N VAL A 331 11.56 6.08 6.95
CA VAL A 331 11.72 5.14 5.81
C VAL A 331 10.71 3.97 5.86
N GLY A 332 9.42 4.29 5.84
CA GLY A 332 8.33 3.31 5.88
C GLY A 332 7.86 2.92 7.28
N MET A 333 8.47 3.45 8.33
CA MET A 333 8.16 3.18 9.73
C MET A 333 7.91 4.46 10.52
N TRP A 334 7.54 4.33 11.80
CA TRP A 334 7.23 5.42 12.71
C TRP A 334 8.07 5.34 13.97
N ARG A 335 8.65 6.47 14.42
CA ARG A 335 9.60 6.49 15.54
C ARG A 335 9.04 5.88 16.82
N ARG A 336 7.80 6.16 17.20
CA ARG A 336 7.20 5.63 18.46
C ARG A 336 6.94 4.13 18.44
N ARG A 337 6.95 3.50 17.27
CA ARG A 337 6.69 2.07 17.08
C ARG A 337 7.84 1.34 16.42
N LEU A 338 9.00 1.99 16.24
CA LEU A 338 10.09 1.47 15.44
C LEU A 338 10.54 0.08 15.91
N GLU A 339 10.77 -0.11 17.21
CA GLU A 339 11.17 -1.40 17.79
C GLU A 339 10.20 -2.53 17.45
N HIS A 340 8.90 -2.26 17.53
CA HIS A 340 7.88 -3.24 17.17
C HIS A 340 7.87 -3.46 15.66
N GLN A 341 7.92 -2.39 14.87
CA GLN A 341 7.86 -2.44 13.42
C GLN A 341 9.05 -3.14 12.78
N LEU A 342 10.22 -3.20 13.44
CA LEU A 342 11.38 -4.01 13.00
C LEU A 342 11.07 -5.51 12.88
N THR A 343 9.98 -5.99 13.50
CA THR A 343 9.53 -7.38 13.42
C THR A 343 8.60 -7.67 12.23
N TRP A 344 8.52 -6.77 11.25
CA TRP A 344 7.79 -6.99 10.00
C TRP A 344 8.23 -8.27 9.29
N PHE A 345 7.39 -8.86 8.44
CA PHE A 345 7.81 -10.03 7.67
C PHE A 345 7.11 -10.09 6.31
N PRO A 346 7.76 -10.70 5.30
CA PRO A 346 7.12 -10.92 4.01
C PRO A 346 6.04 -12.00 4.11
N VAL A 347 4.87 -11.73 3.52
CA VAL A 347 3.77 -12.68 3.45
C VAL A 347 4.05 -13.68 2.33
N MET A 348 4.15 -14.97 2.66
CA MET A 348 4.29 -16.04 1.68
C MET A 348 2.96 -16.27 0.95
N SER A 349 2.99 -16.31 -0.40
CA SER A 349 1.84 -16.70 -1.23
C SER A 349 2.22 -17.94 -2.04
N PRO A 350 1.42 -19.03 -1.98
CA PRO A 350 1.67 -20.23 -2.78
C PRO A 350 1.74 -19.88 -4.27
N GLY A 351 2.79 -20.33 -4.97
CA GLY A 351 2.93 -20.13 -6.41
C GLY A 351 3.53 -18.79 -6.87
N SER A 352 4.03 -17.95 -5.96
CA SER A 352 4.73 -16.71 -6.35
C SER A 352 6.14 -17.00 -6.89
N THR A 353 6.25 -17.11 -8.21
CA THR A 353 7.54 -17.16 -8.94
C THR A 353 8.13 -15.76 -9.03
N VAL A 354 8.86 -15.33 -7.99
CA VAL A 354 9.48 -14.00 -8.01
C VAL A 354 10.85 -14.04 -8.70
N SER A 355 11.06 -13.07 -9.58
CA SER A 355 12.32 -12.76 -10.27
C SER A 355 13.40 -12.34 -9.26
N ALA A 356 14.65 -12.71 -9.53
CA ALA A 356 15.79 -12.23 -8.75
C ALA A 356 15.98 -10.73 -9.05
N CYS A 357 15.60 -9.84 -8.12
CA CYS A 357 15.95 -8.44 -8.28
C CYS A 357 17.39 -8.23 -7.79
N GLN A 358 18.28 -7.86 -8.71
CA GLN A 358 19.60 -7.29 -8.39
C GLN A 358 19.39 -6.09 -7.46
N ARG A 359 20.02 -6.14 -6.28
CA ARG A 359 19.88 -5.15 -5.21
C ARG A 359 20.57 -3.83 -5.59
N SER A 360 19.89 -2.93 -6.32
CA SER A 360 20.20 -1.50 -6.19
C SER A 360 19.72 -1.05 -4.81
N TYR A 361 20.54 -0.26 -4.11
CA TYR A 361 20.16 0.28 -2.81
C TYR A 361 18.96 1.24 -2.98
N ARG A 362 17.87 0.98 -2.27
CA ARG A 362 16.65 1.79 -2.26
C ARG A 362 16.25 2.25 -0.87
N ALA A 363 16.39 1.36 0.09
CA ALA A 363 16.02 1.54 1.48
C ALA A 363 16.93 0.64 2.35
N PRO A 364 17.14 0.98 3.62
CA PRO A 364 17.93 0.18 4.54
C PRO A 364 17.29 -1.18 4.81
N SER A 365 18.08 -2.19 5.17
CA SER A 365 17.59 -3.58 5.35
C SER A 365 16.57 -3.72 6.48
N TRP A 366 16.60 -2.80 7.45
CA TRP A 366 15.62 -2.75 8.52
C TRP A 366 14.24 -2.25 8.07
N SER A 367 14.14 -1.58 6.92
CA SER A 367 12.88 -1.12 6.35
C SER A 367 12.24 -2.17 5.44
N TRP A 368 10.92 -2.35 5.57
CA TRP A 368 10.13 -3.19 4.66
C TRP A 368 10.20 -2.70 3.20
N ALA A 369 10.51 -1.42 2.98
CA ALA A 369 10.67 -0.84 1.66
C ALA A 369 11.92 -1.37 0.93
N ALA A 370 12.81 -2.12 1.60
CA ALA A 370 13.95 -2.75 0.95
C ALA A 370 13.53 -3.83 -0.06
N ILE A 371 12.39 -4.52 0.14
CA ILE A 371 11.97 -5.66 -0.68
C ILE A 371 10.69 -5.40 -1.47
N ASP A 372 10.51 -6.01 -2.64
CA ASP A 372 9.30 -5.90 -3.47
C ASP A 372 8.35 -7.07 -3.29
N ARG A 373 7.80 -7.18 -2.08
CA ARG A 373 6.87 -8.23 -1.70
C ARG A 373 5.78 -7.70 -0.76
N PRO A 374 4.63 -8.37 -0.71
CA PRO A 374 3.64 -8.13 0.32
C PRO A 374 4.26 -8.34 1.71
N VAL A 375 4.06 -7.38 2.61
CA VAL A 375 4.58 -7.44 3.98
C VAL A 375 3.45 -7.29 4.99
N ASP A 376 3.68 -7.82 6.19
CA ASP A 376 2.89 -7.53 7.38
C ASP A 376 3.79 -6.85 8.41
N LEU A 377 3.34 -5.72 8.97
CA LEU A 377 4.09 -4.96 9.99
C LEU A 377 3.92 -5.51 11.41
N SER A 378 3.32 -6.69 11.55
CA SER A 378 3.17 -7.48 12.78
C SER A 378 2.34 -6.85 13.91
N GLU A 379 1.81 -5.63 13.74
CA GLU A 379 1.07 -4.86 14.77
C GLU A 379 -0.24 -5.50 15.26
N LYS A 380 -0.64 -6.65 14.70
CA LYS A 380 -1.90 -7.35 15.05
C LYS A 380 -1.82 -8.20 16.33
N ARG A 381 -0.68 -8.26 17.02
CA ARG A 381 -0.49 -9.18 18.16
C ARG A 381 -0.46 -8.40 19.47
N TYR A 382 -1.66 -8.19 20.00
CA TYR A 382 -1.98 -7.61 21.31
C TYR A 382 -0.96 -7.97 22.39
N HIS A 383 -0.55 -6.96 23.15
CA HIS A 383 0.31 -7.11 24.31
C HIS A 383 1.62 -7.82 23.93
N GLN A 384 2.59 -7.08 23.40
CA GLN A 384 3.96 -7.56 23.29
C GLN A 384 4.88 -6.81 24.24
N GLU A 385 5.70 -7.54 24.98
CA GLU A 385 6.87 -6.98 25.65
C GLU A 385 7.96 -6.77 24.61
N VAL A 386 8.52 -5.57 24.53
CA VAL A 386 9.62 -5.24 23.63
C VAL A 386 10.94 -5.43 24.36
N LEU A 387 11.82 -6.26 23.81
CA LEU A 387 13.12 -6.64 24.40
C LEU A 387 14.31 -5.89 23.79
N ILE A 388 14.04 -5.04 22.80
CA ILE A 388 15.04 -4.25 22.07
C ILE A 388 14.77 -2.75 22.23
N SER A 389 15.77 -1.94 21.96
CA SER A 389 15.63 -0.48 21.95
C SER A 389 16.46 0.13 20.84
N VAL A 390 15.88 1.04 20.05
CA VAL A 390 16.64 1.78 19.04
C VAL A 390 17.23 3.04 19.67
N ARG A 391 18.57 3.12 19.69
CA ARG A 391 19.32 4.20 20.35
C ARG A 391 19.53 5.40 19.46
N ASP A 392 19.90 5.16 18.20
CA ASP A 392 20.15 6.21 17.22
C ASP A 392 19.67 5.79 15.83
N VAL A 393 19.30 6.77 15.02
CA VAL A 393 18.84 6.57 13.64
C VAL A 393 19.41 7.70 12.79
N HIS A 394 20.06 7.33 11.68
CA HIS A 394 20.56 8.25 10.70
C HIS A 394 19.98 7.94 9.34
N ILE A 395 19.47 8.96 8.65
CA ILE A 395 18.90 8.84 7.31
C ILE A 395 19.48 9.97 6.44
N THR A 396 19.93 9.60 5.24
CA THR A 396 20.36 10.52 4.20
C THR A 396 19.30 10.56 3.10
N TYR A 397 18.52 11.62 3.07
CA TYR A 397 17.47 11.82 2.06
C TYR A 397 18.07 12.29 0.73
N ALA A 398 17.41 11.92 -0.38
CA ALA A 398 17.80 12.38 -1.71
C ALA A 398 17.34 13.82 -2.02
N SER A 399 16.41 14.34 -1.21
CA SER A 399 15.79 15.66 -1.36
C SER A 399 15.33 16.18 0.01
N ASP A 400 14.81 17.41 0.06
CA ASP A 400 14.23 17.99 1.28
C ASP A 400 12.93 17.28 1.74
N ASP A 401 12.28 16.52 0.84
CA ASP A 401 11.14 15.66 1.22
C ASP A 401 11.62 14.41 1.98
N THR A 402 11.39 14.39 3.30
CA THR A 402 11.77 13.31 4.20
C THR A 402 10.88 12.06 4.09
N THR A 403 9.86 12.07 3.24
CA THR A 403 8.97 10.93 3.00
C THR A 403 9.31 10.15 1.72
N GLY A 404 10.23 10.69 0.90
CA GLY A 404 10.61 10.16 -0.40
C GLY A 404 11.87 9.28 -0.38
N ARG A 405 12.67 9.42 -1.45
CA ARG A 405 13.86 8.59 -1.71
C ARG A 405 14.96 8.85 -0.68
N VAL A 406 15.66 7.78 -0.29
CA VAL A 406 16.87 7.82 0.54
C VAL A 406 18.09 7.32 -0.23
N THR A 407 19.26 7.82 0.12
CA THR A 407 20.56 7.41 -0.45
C THR A 407 21.41 6.59 0.52
N GLY A 408 21.05 6.62 1.81
CA GLY A 408 21.68 5.83 2.86
C GLY A 408 20.89 5.96 4.16
N ALA A 409 20.95 4.94 5.01
CA ALA A 409 20.40 4.99 6.35
C ALA A 409 21.02 3.90 7.23
N TRP A 410 21.07 4.14 8.53
CA TRP A 410 21.44 3.13 9.52
C TRP A 410 20.72 3.41 10.85
N LEU A 411 20.57 2.39 11.68
CA LEU A 411 20.13 2.53 13.06
C LEU A 411 21.02 1.73 14.01
N ASP A 412 21.14 2.20 15.24
CA ASP A 412 21.85 1.51 16.31
C ASP A 412 20.82 0.79 17.20
N LEU A 413 20.72 -0.54 17.03
CA LEU A 413 19.82 -1.42 17.76
C LEU A 413 20.51 -1.96 19.01
N GLN A 414 19.91 -1.75 20.17
CA GLN A 414 20.33 -2.39 21.42
C GLN A 414 19.51 -3.65 21.68
N GLY A 415 20.19 -4.77 21.96
CA GLY A 415 19.56 -6.06 22.24
C GLY A 415 20.56 -7.14 22.68
N HIS A 416 20.05 -8.33 23.04
CA HIS A 416 20.91 -9.49 23.32
C HIS A 416 21.25 -10.21 22.01
N LEU A 417 22.47 -10.00 21.49
CA LEU A 417 22.94 -10.69 20.30
C LEU A 417 23.32 -12.14 20.63
N LYS A 418 22.85 -13.08 19.79
CA LYS A 418 23.12 -14.51 19.95
C LYS A 418 23.51 -15.17 18.62
N PRO A 419 24.54 -16.03 18.58
CA PRO A 419 24.95 -16.71 17.35
C PRO A 419 23.96 -17.83 16.99
N MET A 420 23.81 -18.09 15.70
CA MET A 420 22.97 -19.17 15.18
C MET A 420 23.48 -19.71 13.85
N LYS A 421 22.85 -20.78 13.38
CA LYS A 421 22.98 -21.31 12.03
C LYS A 421 21.62 -21.48 11.39
N LEU A 422 21.55 -21.28 10.08
CA LEU A 422 20.38 -21.61 9.26
C LEU A 422 20.71 -22.82 8.39
N ILE A 423 19.93 -23.90 8.53
CA ILE A 423 20.17 -25.17 7.84
C ILE A 423 18.95 -25.52 6.99
N TRP A 424 19.19 -26.01 5.78
CA TRP A 424 18.14 -26.43 4.86
C TRP A 424 17.46 -27.73 5.32
N ASN A 425 16.14 -27.74 5.38
CA ASN A 425 15.34 -28.92 5.65
C ASN A 425 15.14 -29.75 4.37
N THR A 426 15.79 -30.91 4.31
CA THR A 426 15.70 -31.86 3.19
C THR A 426 14.42 -32.70 3.19
N HIS A 427 13.56 -32.58 4.22
CA HIS A 427 12.39 -33.45 4.40
C HIS A 427 11.03 -32.78 4.12
N THR A 428 11.00 -31.48 3.78
CA THR A 428 9.75 -30.78 3.45
C THR A 428 9.45 -30.82 1.95
N ASP A 429 8.81 -31.91 1.50
CA ASP A 429 8.21 -32.05 0.16
C ASP A 429 6.84 -31.33 0.03
N LEU A 430 6.42 -30.57 1.04
CA LEU A 430 5.10 -29.91 1.06
C LEU A 430 5.22 -28.41 0.75
N SER A 431 4.63 -28.03 -0.38
CA SER A 431 4.46 -26.68 -0.87
C SER A 431 3.81 -25.76 0.19
N GLY A 432 4.60 -24.91 0.86
CA GLY A 432 4.06 -23.82 1.68
C GLY A 432 4.89 -23.38 2.89
N PHE A 433 5.85 -24.17 3.37
CA PHE A 433 6.69 -23.82 4.52
C PHE A 433 8.07 -23.33 4.10
N ASN A 434 8.64 -22.41 4.88
CA ASN A 434 10.04 -22.00 4.72
C ASN A 434 10.95 -23.20 5.08
N PRO A 435 11.83 -23.69 4.18
CA PRO A 435 12.68 -24.85 4.41
C PRO A 435 13.82 -24.59 5.41
N TRP A 436 13.98 -23.37 5.93
CA TRP A 436 15.08 -23.04 6.83
C TRP A 436 14.79 -23.38 8.29
N ILE A 437 15.69 -24.16 8.89
CA ILE A 437 15.71 -24.51 10.32
C ILE A 437 16.76 -23.66 11.02
N LEU A 438 16.38 -23.03 12.14
CA LEU A 438 17.31 -22.36 13.04
C LEU A 438 17.95 -23.37 14.01
N ARG A 439 19.28 -23.30 14.14
CA ARG A 439 20.05 -24.00 15.18
C ARG A 439 20.87 -23.02 16.01
N LEU A 440 20.92 -23.27 17.31
CA LEU A 440 21.76 -22.49 18.23
C LEU A 440 23.21 -22.97 18.15
N ASP A 441 24.17 -22.04 18.18
CA ASP A 441 25.59 -22.40 18.09
C ASP A 441 26.10 -22.90 19.46
N GLY A 442 26.69 -24.10 19.50
CA GLY A 442 27.36 -24.65 20.71
C GLY A 442 26.63 -25.78 21.44
N ASN A 443 25.35 -25.99 21.19
CA ASN A 443 24.57 -27.16 21.65
C ASN A 443 23.64 -27.55 20.49
N ASP A 444 23.51 -28.82 20.11
CA ASP A 444 22.63 -29.31 19.02
C ASP A 444 21.11 -29.08 19.27
N LEU A 445 20.76 -28.08 20.06
CA LEU A 445 19.40 -27.63 20.36
C LEU A 445 18.80 -26.97 19.13
N GLN A 446 17.64 -27.48 18.73
CA GLN A 446 16.88 -27.05 17.57
C GLN A 446 15.50 -26.57 18.04
N PRO A 447 15.36 -25.29 18.42
CA PRO A 447 14.04 -24.75 18.73
C PRO A 447 13.17 -24.77 17.47
N LYS A 448 11.87 -25.04 17.62
CA LYS A 448 10.89 -24.89 16.54
C LYS A 448 10.60 -23.40 16.34
N VAL A 449 11.16 -22.88 15.26
CA VAL A 449 11.02 -21.48 14.87
C VAL A 449 10.52 -21.44 13.43
N ASN A 450 9.41 -20.73 13.22
CA ASN A 450 8.97 -20.38 11.88
C ASN A 450 9.86 -19.25 11.35
N VAL A 451 10.85 -19.60 10.54
CA VAL A 451 11.78 -18.65 9.93
C VAL A 451 11.07 -17.94 8.77
N LEU A 452 11.18 -16.62 8.70
CA LEU A 452 10.58 -15.77 7.66
C LEU A 452 11.66 -14.84 7.11
N LEU A 453 12.31 -15.26 6.03
CA LEU A 453 13.41 -14.51 5.42
C LEU A 453 12.91 -13.47 4.43
N ASP A 454 13.61 -12.35 4.37
CA ASP A 454 13.31 -11.23 3.47
C ASP A 454 13.54 -11.62 1.99
N VAL A 455 14.38 -12.63 1.74
CA VAL A 455 14.71 -13.20 0.42
C VAL A 455 14.23 -14.66 0.31
N LEU A 456 13.54 -15.01 -0.78
CA LEU A 456 13.01 -16.38 -0.99
C LEU A 456 13.89 -17.30 -1.84
N ARG A 457 14.66 -16.76 -2.79
CA ARG A 457 15.48 -17.61 -3.65
C ARG A 457 16.80 -17.91 -2.96
N MET A 458 16.77 -18.99 -2.21
CA MET A 458 17.93 -19.58 -1.59
C MET A 458 17.92 -21.05 -1.97
N ASP A 459 19.01 -21.53 -2.55
CA ASP A 459 19.25 -22.97 -2.63
C ASP A 459 19.69 -23.47 -1.25
N SER A 460 19.84 -24.79 -1.12
CA SER A 460 20.30 -25.40 0.12
C SER A 460 21.69 -24.91 0.57
N ALA A 461 22.48 -24.35 -0.35
CA ALA A 461 23.85 -23.89 -0.09
C ALA A 461 23.95 -22.40 0.31
N TYR A 462 22.85 -21.62 0.21
CA TYR A 462 22.89 -20.16 0.34
C TYR A 462 23.55 -19.66 1.63
N PHE A 463 23.30 -20.30 2.77
CA PHE A 463 23.89 -19.93 4.06
C PHE A 463 25.12 -20.76 4.45
N GLU A 464 25.62 -21.67 3.61
CA GLU A 464 26.76 -22.53 3.98
C GLU A 464 28.02 -21.71 4.29
N LEU A 465 28.33 -20.71 3.46
CA LEU A 465 29.47 -19.82 3.69
C LEU A 465 29.27 -18.95 4.94
N ASP A 466 28.07 -18.41 5.13
CA ASP A 466 27.74 -17.59 6.31
C ASP A 466 27.84 -18.41 7.61
N ASN A 467 27.36 -19.66 7.58
CA ASN A 467 27.46 -20.61 8.68
C ASN A 467 28.93 -20.97 8.97
N ALA A 468 29.73 -21.24 7.94
CA ALA A 468 31.15 -21.55 8.08
C ALA A 468 31.95 -20.38 8.67
N ALA A 469 31.64 -19.15 8.25
CA ALA A 469 32.28 -17.92 8.72
C ALA A 469 31.70 -17.37 10.04
N ARG A 470 30.67 -18.02 10.60
CA ARG A 470 29.93 -17.59 11.81
C ARG A 470 29.45 -16.14 11.68
N LEU A 471 28.66 -15.88 10.63
CA LEU A 471 28.14 -14.55 10.30
C LEU A 471 26.65 -14.36 10.65
N LEU A 472 25.96 -15.40 11.09
CA LEU A 472 24.52 -15.34 11.38
C LEU A 472 24.24 -15.21 12.88
N PHE A 473 23.36 -14.26 13.20
CA PHE A 473 22.98 -13.94 14.56
C PHE A 473 21.49 -13.63 14.65
N TYR A 474 20.92 -13.75 15.84
CA TYR A 474 19.59 -13.25 16.13
C TYR A 474 19.56 -12.38 17.39
N VAL A 475 18.51 -11.58 17.49
CA VAL A 475 18.18 -10.78 18.68
C VAL A 475 16.72 -11.05 19.06
N PRO A 476 16.43 -11.51 20.28
CA PRO A 476 15.07 -11.55 20.83
C PRO A 476 14.46 -10.14 20.80
N ALA A 477 13.32 -9.97 20.12
CA ALA A 477 12.76 -8.65 19.86
C ALA A 477 11.44 -8.41 20.60
N THR A 478 10.49 -9.34 20.52
CA THR A 478 9.19 -9.18 21.19
C THR A 478 8.65 -10.49 21.76
N ILE A 479 7.95 -10.43 22.90
CA ILE A 479 7.24 -11.57 23.51
C ILE A 479 5.75 -11.28 23.55
N SER A 480 4.89 -12.15 22.99
CA SER A 480 3.44 -11.99 23.14
C SER A 480 2.96 -12.35 24.55
N PHE A 481 1.98 -11.63 25.09
CA PHE A 481 1.32 -11.95 26.36
C PHE A 481 0.11 -12.89 26.17
N SER A 482 -0.02 -13.53 25.00
CA SER A 482 -1.03 -14.58 24.75
C SER A 482 -0.71 -15.88 25.51
N GLN A 483 -1.68 -16.79 25.63
CA GLN A 483 -1.50 -18.11 26.28
C GLN A 483 -0.29 -18.91 25.77
N SER A 484 0.16 -18.66 24.53
CA SER A 484 1.31 -19.29 23.89
C SER A 484 2.65 -18.59 24.12
N HIS A 485 2.67 -17.36 24.63
CA HIS A 485 3.86 -16.54 24.84
C HIS A 485 4.93 -16.62 23.74
N ARG A 486 4.54 -16.39 22.48
CA ARG A 486 5.43 -16.55 21.32
C ARG A 486 6.51 -15.47 21.35
N LEU A 487 7.75 -15.87 21.07
CA LEU A 487 8.88 -14.98 20.90
C LEU A 487 9.09 -14.69 19.43
N THR A 488 9.21 -13.41 19.10
CA THR A 488 9.71 -12.95 17.81
C THR A 488 11.19 -12.58 17.94
N ILE A 489 12.01 -13.11 17.05
CA ILE A 489 13.44 -12.79 16.94
C ILE A 489 13.70 -12.06 15.62
N ILE A 490 14.65 -11.12 15.61
CA ILE A 490 15.19 -10.52 14.39
C ILE A 490 16.43 -11.31 13.97
N ILE A 491 16.50 -11.68 12.70
CA ILE A 491 17.59 -12.47 12.10
C ILE A 491 18.52 -11.49 11.36
N LEU A 492 19.80 -11.53 11.71
CA LEU A 492 20.83 -10.61 11.25
C LEU A 492 21.99 -11.36 10.58
N ARG A 493 22.55 -10.79 9.52
CA ARG A 493 23.84 -11.17 8.95
C ARG A 493 24.87 -10.11 9.29
N CYS A 494 25.99 -10.52 9.86
CA CYS A 494 27.13 -9.65 10.14
C CYS A 494 27.90 -9.36 8.83
N LEU A 495 28.08 -8.08 8.53
CA LEU A 495 28.81 -7.60 7.36
C LEU A 495 30.25 -7.19 7.72
N ASP A 496 30.43 -6.63 8.90
CA ASP A 496 31.74 -6.25 9.44
C ASP A 496 31.77 -6.50 10.95
N LYS A 497 32.64 -7.43 11.36
CA LYS A 497 32.75 -7.85 12.77
C LYS A 497 33.36 -6.77 13.66
N VAL A 498 34.27 -5.95 13.10
CA VAL A 498 35.00 -4.92 13.85
C VAL A 498 34.10 -3.72 14.07
N MET A 499 33.32 -3.34 13.05
CA MET A 499 32.41 -2.21 13.12
C MET A 499 31.07 -2.54 13.78
N GLY A 500 30.81 -3.82 14.08
CA GLY A 500 29.50 -4.27 14.57
C GLY A 500 28.39 -3.96 13.56
N LEU A 501 28.68 -4.12 12.27
CA LEU A 501 27.79 -3.80 11.16
C LEU A 501 26.99 -5.02 10.72
N PHE A 502 25.69 -4.85 10.59
CA PHE A 502 24.74 -5.92 10.26
C PHE A 502 23.76 -5.49 9.17
N GLU A 503 23.26 -6.46 8.41
CA GLU A 503 22.00 -6.33 7.68
C GLU A 503 20.93 -7.22 8.35
N ARG A 504 19.69 -6.74 8.37
CA ARG A 504 18.52 -7.54 8.70
C ARG A 504 18.17 -8.42 7.50
N ILE A 505 17.96 -9.71 7.75
CA ILE A 505 17.66 -10.68 6.68
C ILE A 505 16.35 -11.45 6.90
N GLY A 506 15.67 -11.22 8.03
CA GLY A 506 14.35 -11.79 8.31
C GLY A 506 13.99 -11.75 9.78
N VAL A 507 12.95 -12.51 10.12
CA VAL A 507 12.50 -12.74 11.50
C VAL A 507 12.25 -14.23 11.73
N GLY A 508 12.20 -14.62 12.99
CA GLY A 508 11.75 -15.95 13.40
C GLY A 508 10.67 -15.84 14.46
N GLU A 509 9.69 -16.75 14.43
CA GLU A 509 8.65 -16.83 15.45
C GLU A 509 8.65 -18.20 16.13
N SER A 510 8.71 -18.23 17.46
CA SER A 510 8.64 -19.48 18.21
C SER A 510 7.24 -20.10 18.16
N GLU A 511 7.18 -21.44 18.16
CA GLU A 511 5.91 -22.16 18.19
C GLU A 511 5.42 -22.44 19.61
N GLU A 512 6.32 -22.90 20.48
CA GLU A 512 5.99 -23.31 21.85
C GLU A 512 6.80 -22.53 22.90
N ALA A 513 6.36 -22.58 24.16
CA ALA A 513 7.03 -21.90 25.27
C ALA A 513 8.46 -22.44 25.51
N ILE A 514 8.70 -23.73 25.27
CA ILE A 514 10.03 -24.33 25.38
C ILE A 514 11.01 -23.74 24.37
N ASP A 515 10.55 -23.44 23.15
CA ASP A 515 11.38 -22.83 22.11
C ASP A 515 11.74 -21.39 22.48
N ARG A 516 10.80 -20.64 23.06
CA ARG A 516 11.08 -19.32 23.63
C ARG A 516 12.16 -19.41 24.70
N ASP A 517 12.02 -20.31 25.67
CA ASP A 517 12.95 -20.41 26.79
C ASP A 517 14.36 -20.78 26.32
N LEU A 518 14.48 -21.66 25.31
CA LEU A 518 15.74 -21.96 24.63
C LEU A 518 16.35 -20.73 23.95
N LEU A 519 15.54 -19.94 23.25
CA LEU A 519 16.00 -18.73 22.57
C LEU A 519 16.42 -17.62 23.55
N LEU A 520 15.78 -17.55 24.73
CA LEU A 520 16.09 -16.57 25.79
C LEU A 520 17.24 -17.00 26.70
N ALA A 521 17.55 -18.29 26.82
CA ALA A 521 18.62 -18.82 27.67
C ALA A 521 19.96 -18.08 27.49
N ASP A 522 20.55 -17.61 28.60
CA ASP A 522 21.79 -16.82 28.56
C ASP A 522 22.96 -17.61 27.99
N THR A 523 23.75 -16.96 27.15
CA THR A 523 25.07 -17.45 26.75
C THR A 523 26.08 -17.15 27.87
N THR A 524 27.09 -18.01 28.04
CA THR A 524 28.09 -17.85 29.10
C THR A 524 28.80 -16.48 29.00
N SER A 525 28.96 -15.82 30.15
CA SER A 525 29.42 -14.42 30.28
C SER A 525 30.67 -14.02 29.46
N PRO A 526 31.74 -14.85 29.33
CA PRO A 526 32.93 -14.47 28.56
C PRO A 526 32.68 -14.36 27.06
N VAL A 527 31.93 -15.32 26.49
CA VAL A 527 31.63 -15.38 25.05
C VAL A 527 30.71 -14.24 24.64
N LYS A 528 29.85 -13.78 25.56
CA LYS A 528 28.88 -12.70 25.34
C LYS A 528 29.56 -11.35 25.06
N MET A 529 30.72 -11.07 25.67
CA MET A 529 31.44 -9.80 25.48
C MET A 529 32.20 -9.72 24.14
N GLU A 530 32.55 -10.86 23.53
CA GLU A 530 33.37 -10.93 22.32
C GLU A 530 32.54 -10.91 21.01
N LEU A 531 31.21 -10.86 21.12
CA LEU A 531 30.35 -10.84 19.94
C LEU A 531 30.46 -9.50 19.18
N PRO A 532 30.34 -9.52 17.84
CA PRO A 532 30.44 -8.32 17.03
C PRO A 532 29.41 -7.26 17.44
N SER A 533 29.88 -6.10 17.88
CA SER A 533 29.03 -5.00 18.31
C SER A 533 29.78 -3.67 18.23
N VAL A 534 29.04 -2.57 18.06
CA VAL A 534 29.58 -1.21 18.14
C VAL A 534 30.05 -0.94 19.56
N ARG A 535 29.23 -1.36 20.55
CA ARG A 535 29.50 -1.29 21.98
C ARG A 535 28.79 -2.42 22.72
N PHE A 536 29.32 -2.77 23.88
CA PHE A 536 28.69 -3.67 24.84
C PHE A 536 28.55 -2.96 26.18
N GLU A 537 27.31 -2.72 26.62
CA GLU A 537 26.99 -1.93 27.81
C GLU A 537 25.80 -2.57 28.55
N ASN A 538 25.88 -2.64 29.89
CA ASN A 538 24.81 -3.20 30.74
C ASN A 538 24.34 -4.62 30.35
N GLY A 539 25.24 -5.46 29.81
CA GLY A 539 24.91 -6.82 29.38
C GLY A 539 24.23 -6.94 28.02
N MET A 540 24.13 -5.83 27.28
CA MET A 540 23.48 -5.70 25.97
C MET A 540 24.45 -5.25 24.89
N HIS A 541 24.22 -5.70 23.66
CA HIS A 541 24.97 -5.31 22.48
C HIS A 541 24.29 -4.14 21.79
N ILE A 542 25.08 -3.17 21.31
CA ILE A 542 24.63 -2.14 20.38
C ILE A 542 25.15 -2.51 18.99
N LEU A 543 24.24 -2.67 18.03
CA LEU A 543 24.49 -3.18 16.70
C LEU A 543 24.10 -2.12 15.68
N ARG A 544 24.95 -1.86 14.68
CA ARG A 544 24.59 -0.97 13.59
C ARG A 544 23.94 -1.75 12.46
N ILE A 545 22.68 -1.45 12.16
CA ILE A 545 21.93 -2.08 11.07
C ILE A 545 21.78 -1.09 9.93
N ILE A 546 22.21 -1.48 8.72
CA ILE A 546 22.16 -0.66 7.51
C ILE A 546 21.03 -1.02 6.55
#